data_AF-A0A1D3SQW9-F1
#
_entry.id   AF-A0A1D3SQW9-F1
#
_cell.length_a   1.000
_cell.length_b   1.000
_cell.length_c   1.000
_cell.angle_alpha   90.00
_cell.angle_beta   90.00
_cell.angle_gamma   90.00
#
_symmetry.space_group_name_H-M   'P 1'
#
loop_
_entity.id
_entity.type
_entity.pdbx_description
1 polymer ?
#
loop_
_entity_poly.entity_id
_entity_poly.type
_entity_poly.pdbx_seq_one_letter_code
_entity_poly.pdbx_strand_id
1 'polypeptide(L)'
;MISYQNCETTTGLKELRSKNINEIAELIKAFKERKKNLDAIDSSNERENIKKLRNFAENQGNCFTLCKKNLYERFEKDIIEYKIFSNKNSINFDEDNIKKLEKNYKDIEQELCLNACSKKYGHLLRDRM
;
A
#
# COMPACT_ATOMS: atom_id res chain seq x y z
N MET A 1 1.69 42.18 21.06
CA MET A 1 2.01 40.81 21.49
C MET A 1 2.92 40.18 20.45
N ILE A 2 4.21 40.04 20.75
CA ILE A 2 5.10 39.07 20.09
C ILE A 2 6.00 38.54 21.20
N SER A 3 5.74 37.32 21.66
CA SER A 3 6.57 36.63 22.65
C SER A 3 7.84 36.13 21.96
N TYR A 4 8.99 36.69 22.34
CA TYR A 4 10.29 36.16 21.94
C TYR A 4 10.56 34.86 22.69
N GLN A 5 10.32 33.75 22.00
CA GLN A 5 10.69 32.41 22.42
C GLN A 5 12.17 32.21 22.08
N ASN A 6 13.05 32.92 22.79
CA ASN A 6 14.48 32.65 22.78
C ASN A 6 14.78 31.63 23.88
N CYS A 7 15.65 30.67 23.55
CA CYS A 7 16.53 29.94 24.48
C CYS A 7 16.20 28.47 24.83
N GLU A 8 15.85 27.62 23.84
CA GLU A 8 16.16 26.18 23.97
C GLU A 8 17.52 25.83 23.34
N THR A 9 17.85 26.41 22.18
CA THR A 9 19.12 26.14 21.46
C THR A 9 20.37 26.68 22.16
N THR A 10 20.27 27.76 22.94
CA THR A 10 21.41 28.37 23.62
C THR A 10 21.78 27.71 24.95
N THR A 11 20.88 26.92 25.54
CA THR A 11 21.12 26.23 26.82
C THR A 11 22.10 25.06 26.65
N GLY A 12 21.90 24.23 25.62
CA GLY A 12 22.84 23.14 25.29
C GLY A 12 24.23 23.62 24.86
N LEU A 13 24.31 24.76 24.18
CA LEU A 13 25.60 25.39 23.83
C LEU A 13 26.36 25.92 25.05
N LYS A 14 25.66 26.44 26.07
CA LYS A 14 26.28 26.88 27.32
C LYS A 14 26.85 25.70 28.12
N GLU A 15 26.12 24.60 28.20
CA GLU A 15 26.60 23.38 28.87
C GLU A 15 27.82 22.76 28.17
N LEU A 16 27.86 22.76 26.83
CA LEU A 16 29.03 22.31 26.08
C LEU A 16 30.25 23.20 26.31
N ARG A 17 30.07 24.52 26.41
CA ARG A 17 31.15 25.47 26.69
C ARG A 17 31.74 25.34 28.09
N SER A 18 30.98 24.82 29.05
CA SER A 18 31.46 24.54 30.41
C SER A 18 32.24 23.22 30.54
N LYS A 19 32.33 22.41 29.48
CA LYS A 19 32.98 21.10 29.49
C LYS A 19 34.36 21.16 28.87
N ASN A 20 35.28 20.35 29.40
CA ASN A 20 36.60 20.18 28.81
C ASN A 20 36.54 19.24 27.58
N ILE A 21 37.63 19.19 26.83
CA ILE A 21 37.67 18.47 25.55
C ILE A 21 37.44 16.96 25.70
N ASN A 22 37.82 16.36 26.84
CA ASN A 22 37.60 14.93 27.10
C ASN A 22 36.13 14.65 27.43
N GLU A 23 35.48 15.53 28.19
CA GLU A 23 34.05 15.43 28.50
C GLU A 23 33.18 15.62 27.25
N ILE A 24 33.59 16.51 26.34
CA ILE A 24 32.93 16.70 25.05
C ILE A 24 33.12 15.44 24.18
N ALA A 25 34.32 14.86 24.17
CA ALA A 25 34.58 13.63 23.42
C ALA A 25 33.74 12.45 23.91
N GLU A 26 33.59 12.27 25.22
CA GLU A 26 32.73 11.23 25.81
C GLU A 26 31.24 11.46 25.51
N LEU A 27 30.78 12.71 25.51
CA LEU A 27 29.41 13.02 25.06
C LEU A 27 29.19 12.67 23.60
N ILE A 28 30.13 13.03 22.72
CA ILE A 28 30.05 12.69 21.29
C ILE A 28 30.07 11.16 21.11
N LYS A 29 30.90 10.45 21.86
CA LYS A 29 30.99 8.98 21.82
C LYS A 29 29.69 8.33 22.28
N ALA A 30 29.16 8.74 23.44
CA ALA A 30 27.87 8.25 23.95
C ALA A 30 26.72 8.54 22.98
N PHE A 31 26.74 9.70 22.31
CA PHE A 31 25.73 10.05 21.31
C PHE A 31 25.85 9.19 20.05
N LYS A 32 27.07 8.93 19.57
CA LYS A 32 27.33 8.03 18.43
C LYS A 32 26.91 6.59 18.75
N GLU A 33 27.18 6.10 19.96
CA GLU A 33 26.79 4.77 20.40
C GLU A 33 25.26 4.65 20.53
N ARG A 34 24.59 5.64 21.13
CA ARG A 34 23.11 5.68 21.18
C ARG A 34 22.49 5.72 19.80
N LYS A 35 23.03 6.52 18.87
CA LYS A 35 22.56 6.58 17.48
C LYS A 35 22.73 5.25 16.76
N LYS A 36 23.89 4.61 16.92
CA LYS A 36 24.17 3.28 16.33
C LYS A 36 23.20 2.21 16.86
N ASN A 37 22.80 2.31 18.12
CA ASN A 37 21.81 1.41 18.73
C ASN A 37 20.38 1.67 18.22
N LEU A 38 20.01 2.93 17.94
CA LEU A 38 18.73 3.28 17.33
C LEU A 38 18.64 2.80 15.88
N ASP A 39 19.68 3.06 15.08
CA ASP A 39 19.75 2.67 13.66
C ASP A 39 19.69 1.12 13.48
N ALA A 40 20.19 0.35 14.46
CA ALA A 40 20.16 -1.11 14.44
C ALA A 40 18.78 -1.72 14.81
N ILE A 41 17.99 -1.03 15.64
CA ILE A 41 16.66 -1.49 16.08
C ILE A 41 15.59 -1.16 15.03
N ASP A 42 15.70 -0.02 14.34
CA ASP A 42 14.71 0.41 13.33
C ASP A 42 14.89 -0.29 11.97
N SER A 43 16.15 -0.47 11.52
CA SER A 43 16.43 -0.96 10.15
C SER A 43 16.09 -2.43 9.89
N SER A 44 16.14 -3.27 10.93
CA SER A 44 15.76 -4.69 10.85
C SER A 44 14.27 -4.86 10.56
N ASN A 45 13.43 -4.16 11.33
CA ASN A 45 11.98 -4.23 11.21
C ASN A 45 11.49 -3.51 9.95
N GLU A 46 12.09 -2.38 9.58
CA GLU A 46 11.74 -1.66 8.36
C GLU A 46 11.95 -2.53 7.11
N ARG A 47 13.09 -3.22 7.01
CA ARG A 47 13.40 -4.07 5.86
C ARG A 47 12.45 -5.26 5.75
N GLU A 48 12.10 -5.87 6.88
CA GLU A 48 11.13 -6.97 6.92
C GLU A 48 9.72 -6.48 6.54
N ASN A 49 9.31 -5.31 7.03
CA ASN A 49 8.03 -4.70 6.71
C ASN A 49 7.93 -4.35 5.22
N ILE A 50 8.99 -3.78 4.62
CA ILE A 50 9.06 -3.53 3.17
C ILE A 50 8.90 -4.84 2.39
N LYS A 51 9.55 -5.92 2.85
CA LYS A 51 9.44 -7.24 2.21
C LYS A 51 8.01 -7.80 2.30
N LYS A 52 7.35 -7.67 3.46
CA LYS A 52 5.95 -8.08 3.65
C LYS A 52 5.00 -7.29 2.74
N LEU A 53 5.16 -5.96 2.66
CA LEU A 53 4.38 -5.09 1.78
C LEU A 53 4.57 -5.45 0.30
N ARG A 54 5.81 -5.70 -0.12
CA ARG A 54 6.11 -6.13 -1.49
C ARG A 54 5.42 -7.45 -1.82
N ASN A 55 5.56 -8.45 -0.96
CA ASN A 55 4.91 -9.74 -1.14
C ASN A 55 3.38 -9.62 -1.19
N PHE A 56 2.79 -8.78 -0.34
CA PHE A 56 1.36 -8.50 -0.38
C PHE A 56 0.94 -7.89 -1.72
N ALA A 57 1.62 -6.84 -2.16
CA ALA A 57 1.30 -6.13 -3.40
C ALA A 57 1.43 -7.03 -4.64
N GLU A 58 2.50 -7.83 -4.72
CA GLU A 58 2.71 -8.77 -5.83
C GLU A 58 1.60 -9.84 -5.89
N ASN A 59 1.25 -10.42 -4.75
CA ASN A 59 0.21 -11.44 -4.70
C ASN A 59 -1.19 -10.86 -4.97
N GLN A 60 -1.51 -9.69 -4.40
CA GLN A 60 -2.74 -8.96 -4.67
C GLN A 60 -2.85 -8.62 -6.16
N GLY A 61 -1.79 -8.11 -6.78
CA GLY A 61 -1.74 -7.74 -8.20
C GLY A 61 -1.91 -8.94 -9.13
N ASN A 62 -1.26 -10.06 -8.83
CA ASN A 62 -1.41 -11.31 -9.60
C ASN A 62 -2.86 -11.83 -9.55
N CYS A 63 -3.46 -11.83 -8.36
CA CYS A 63 -4.86 -12.22 -8.20
C CYS A 63 -5.81 -11.28 -8.91
N PHE A 64 -5.59 -9.97 -8.80
CA PHE A 64 -6.40 -8.98 -9.48
C PHE A 64 -6.36 -9.19 -11.00
N THR A 65 -5.18 -9.42 -11.56
CA THR A 65 -4.99 -9.69 -12.98
C THR A 65 -5.75 -10.94 -13.44
N LEU A 66 -5.67 -12.02 -12.66
CA LEU A 66 -6.41 -13.25 -12.97
C LEU A 66 -7.93 -13.04 -12.87
N CYS A 67 -8.39 -12.35 -11.83
CA CYS A 67 -9.82 -12.07 -11.64
C CYS A 67 -10.37 -11.22 -12.79
N LYS A 68 -9.65 -10.15 -13.15
CA LYS A 68 -9.96 -9.30 -14.30
C LYS A 68 -10.06 -10.13 -15.58
N LYS A 69 -9.05 -10.97 -15.87
CA LYS A 69 -9.05 -11.82 -17.06
C LYS A 69 -10.28 -12.72 -17.12
N ASN A 70 -10.57 -13.45 -16.04
CA ASN A 70 -11.72 -14.35 -15.98
C ASN A 70 -13.06 -13.60 -16.14
N LEU A 71 -13.14 -12.39 -15.57
CA LEU A 71 -14.32 -11.54 -15.65
C LEU A 71 -14.57 -11.07 -17.09
N TYR A 72 -13.54 -10.61 -17.81
CA TYR A 72 -13.67 -10.22 -19.22
C TYR A 72 -13.95 -11.41 -20.15
N GLU A 73 -13.33 -12.57 -19.92
CA GLU A 73 -13.64 -13.79 -20.69
C GLU A 73 -15.11 -14.22 -20.48
N ARG A 74 -15.65 -14.02 -19.27
CA ARG A 74 -17.07 -14.26 -19.00
C ARG A 74 -17.96 -13.25 -19.72
N PHE A 75 -17.59 -11.97 -19.70
CA PHE A 75 -18.31 -10.91 -20.40
C PHE A 75 -18.43 -11.18 -21.90
N GLU A 76 -17.33 -11.57 -22.55
CA GLU A 76 -17.32 -11.91 -23.98
C GLU A 76 -18.28 -13.07 -24.30
N LYS A 77 -18.29 -14.11 -23.46
CA LYS A 77 -19.23 -15.24 -23.59
C LYS A 77 -20.67 -14.79 -23.43
N ASP A 78 -20.97 -13.99 -22.41
CA ASP A 78 -22.32 -13.49 -22.15
C ASP A 78 -22.82 -12.64 -23.33
N ILE A 79 -21.96 -11.82 -23.95
CA ILE A 79 -22.31 -11.06 -25.18
C ILE A 79 -22.65 -11.99 -26.34
N ILE A 80 -21.83 -13.02 -26.57
CA ILE A 80 -22.06 -13.98 -27.66
C ILE A 80 -23.37 -14.73 -27.45
N GLU A 81 -23.63 -15.20 -26.23
CA GLU A 81 -24.88 -15.87 -25.86
C GLU A 81 -26.08 -14.94 -26.07
N TYR A 82 -25.98 -13.68 -25.67
CA TYR A 82 -27.04 -12.69 -25.87
C TYR A 82 -27.31 -12.41 -27.36
N LYS A 83 -26.27 -12.31 -28.20
CA LYS A 83 -26.41 -12.18 -29.66
C LYS A 83 -27.13 -13.38 -30.26
N ILE A 84 -26.70 -14.60 -29.90
CA ILE A 84 -27.30 -15.85 -30.39
C ILE A 84 -28.78 -15.92 -29.97
N PHE A 85 -29.08 -15.61 -28.70
CA PHE A 85 -30.44 -15.62 -28.19
C PHE A 85 -31.32 -14.60 -28.90
N SER A 86 -30.84 -13.37 -29.10
CA SER A 86 -31.59 -12.30 -29.77
C SER A 86 -31.91 -12.70 -31.22
N ASN A 87 -30.91 -13.22 -31.95
CA ASN A 87 -31.08 -13.70 -33.32
C ASN A 87 -32.09 -14.86 -33.41
N LYS A 88 -32.02 -15.84 -32.50
CA LYS A 88 -32.94 -16.99 -32.47
C LYS A 88 -34.40 -16.58 -32.23
N ASN A 89 -34.63 -15.51 -31.50
CA ASN A 89 -35.97 -15.07 -31.10
C ASN A 89 -36.46 -13.85 -31.89
N SER A 90 -35.72 -13.41 -32.92
CA SER A 90 -36.03 -12.19 -33.69
C SER A 90 -36.19 -10.94 -32.82
N ILE A 91 -35.46 -10.88 -31.70
CA ILE A 91 -35.44 -9.74 -30.79
C ILE A 91 -34.41 -8.75 -31.32
N ASN A 92 -34.76 -7.46 -31.36
CA ASN A 92 -33.79 -6.42 -31.70
C ASN A 92 -32.66 -6.40 -30.67
N PHE A 93 -31.44 -6.54 -31.16
CA PHE A 93 -30.24 -6.45 -30.34
C PHE A 93 -30.06 -5.00 -29.87
N ASP A 94 -30.10 -4.79 -28.56
CA ASP A 94 -29.98 -3.47 -27.95
C ASP A 94 -28.52 -3.20 -27.54
N GLU A 95 -27.86 -2.30 -28.27
CA GLU A 95 -26.47 -1.90 -27.99
C GLU A 95 -26.31 -1.13 -26.68
N ASP A 96 -27.36 -0.45 -26.19
CA ASP A 96 -27.28 0.27 -24.92
C ASP A 96 -27.28 -0.69 -23.72
N ASN A 97 -27.94 -1.86 -23.86
CA ASN A 97 -27.83 -2.93 -22.88
C ASN A 97 -26.40 -3.49 -22.81
N ILE A 98 -25.69 -3.59 -23.95
CA ILE A 98 -24.27 -3.99 -23.97
C ILE A 98 -23.41 -2.97 -23.22
N LYS A 99 -23.57 -1.68 -23.52
CA LYS A 99 -22.80 -0.61 -22.83
C LYS A 99 -23.05 -0.62 -21.32
N LYS A 100 -24.30 -0.84 -20.90
CA LYS A 100 -24.66 -0.97 -19.49
C LYS A 100 -24.03 -2.20 -18.85
N LEU A 101 -24.02 -3.33 -19.56
CA LEU A 101 -23.37 -4.56 -19.12
C LEU A 101 -21.85 -4.37 -18.96
N GLU A 102 -21.20 -3.70 -19.92
CA GLU A 102 -19.77 -3.38 -19.85
C GLU A 102 -19.44 -2.52 -18.63
N LYS A 103 -20.27 -1.51 -18.35
CA LYS A 103 -20.10 -0.67 -17.15
C LYS A 103 -20.25 -1.48 -15.86
N ASN A 104 -21.29 -2.30 -15.76
CA ASN A 104 -21.49 -3.16 -14.59
C ASN A 104 -20.30 -4.10 -14.37
N TYR A 105 -19.71 -4.63 -15.45
CA TYR A 105 -18.53 -5.47 -15.38
C TYR A 105 -17.28 -4.71 -14.90
N LYS A 106 -17.08 -3.46 -15.31
CA LYS A 106 -16.01 -2.59 -14.78
C LYS A 106 -16.21 -2.28 -13.29
N ASP A 107 -17.44 -2.04 -12.86
CA ASP A 107 -17.76 -1.79 -11.47
C ASP A 107 -17.51 -3.05 -10.62
N ILE A 108 -17.89 -4.23 -11.13
CA ILE A 108 -17.57 -5.55 -10.54
C ILE A 108 -16.05 -5.78 -10.47
N GLU A 109 -15.28 -5.41 -11.50
CA GLU A 109 -13.81 -5.52 -11.48
C GLU A 109 -13.23 -4.73 -10.29
N GLN A 110 -13.64 -3.47 -10.13
CA GLN A 110 -13.15 -2.64 -9.03
C GLN A 110 -13.62 -3.13 -7.66
N GLU A 111 -14.91 -3.43 -7.50
CA GLU A 111 -15.46 -3.75 -6.19
C GLU A 111 -15.18 -5.19 -5.74
N LEU A 112 -15.27 -6.17 -6.65
CA LEU A 112 -15.15 -7.58 -6.29
C LEU A 112 -13.72 -8.06 -6.45
N CYS A 113 -13.05 -7.81 -7.58
CA CYS A 113 -11.70 -8.35 -7.77
C CYS A 113 -10.69 -7.71 -6.82
N LEU A 114 -10.68 -6.38 -6.69
CA LEU A 114 -9.73 -5.71 -5.80
C LEU A 114 -9.99 -6.09 -4.33
N ASN A 115 -11.24 -6.06 -3.88
CA ASN A 115 -11.60 -6.37 -2.50
C ASN A 115 -11.34 -7.83 -2.15
N ALA A 116 -11.75 -8.78 -3.00
CA ALA A 116 -11.53 -10.20 -2.78
C ALA A 116 -10.04 -10.55 -2.74
N CYS A 117 -9.25 -10.01 -3.68
CA CYS A 117 -7.80 -10.24 -3.69
C CYS A 117 -7.11 -9.59 -2.49
N SER A 118 -7.53 -8.38 -2.08
CA SER A 118 -7.00 -7.73 -0.87
C SER A 118 -7.27 -8.57 0.39
N LYS A 119 -8.50 -9.07 0.55
CA LYS A 119 -8.88 -9.94 1.68
C LYS A 119 -8.12 -11.26 1.67
N LYS A 120 -7.99 -11.89 0.49
CA LYS A 120 -7.28 -13.16 0.30
C LYS A 120 -5.83 -13.08 0.79
N TYR A 121 -5.14 -11.99 0.46
CA TYR A 121 -3.72 -11.81 0.80
C TYR A 121 -3.48 -10.95 2.05
N GLY A 122 -4.52 -10.43 2.70
CA GLY A 122 -4.38 -9.61 3.91
C GLY A 122 -3.68 -10.32 5.07
N HIS A 123 -3.62 -11.66 5.07
CA HIS A 123 -2.82 -12.42 6.03
C HIS A 123 -1.31 -12.15 5.91
N LEU A 124 -0.81 -11.72 4.76
CA LEU A 124 0.59 -11.35 4.54
C LEU A 124 0.99 -10.03 5.23
N LEU A 125 0.00 -9.22 5.63
CA LEU A 125 0.18 -7.96 6.35
C LEU A 125 0.01 -8.12 7.86
N ARG A 126 -0.45 -9.29 8.34
CA ARG A 126 -0.59 -9.54 9.77
C ARG A 126 0.73 -10.08 10.29
N ASP A 127 1.29 -9.41 11.29
CA ASP A 127 2.28 -10.05 12.14
C ASP A 127 1.62 -11.25 12.82
N ARG A 128 2.31 -12.38 12.82
CA ARG A 128 1.93 -13.51 13.68
C ARG A 128 1.99 -12.97 15.11
N MET A 129 0.83 -12.66 15.69
CA MET A 129 0.68 -12.58 17.14
C MET A 129 1.11 -13.91 17.75
#